data_AF-A0A257W9F0-F1
#
_entry.id   AF-A0A257W9F0-F1
#
_cell.length_a   1.000
_cell.length_b   1.000
_cell.length_c   1.000
_cell.angle_alpha   90.00
_cell.angle_beta   90.00
_cell.angle_gamma   90.00
#
_symmetry.space_group_name_H-M   'P 1'
#
loop_
_entity.id
_entity.type
_entity.pdbx_description
1 polymer ?
#
loop_
_entity_poly.entity_id
_entity_poly.type
_entity_poly.pdbx_seq_one_letter_code
_entity_poly.pdbx_strand_id
1 'polypeptide(L)'
;MKELKQRILARPGDYVAQERVQRSTAPVWLKNRTESWSVALRTYLVSSGRSYLCLPGGLSRVSPDPSVLDLSISTGEGSKDVWVLAAGPVAPISLLKPPGYIQELKRSGAELPSRVADNLFWLGRQVERTEGAARLLRTFVNRLLGEGGSSAEHPLLVRSLAELGQIEPGYAVDSIRAQLPPIEVALPRMVFDPTETFGLRAIIHRLNRTASMVRERLSLDSWRLINRIYHEFEPDESIEEFELTQLQQTLNVLITDLSAFSGLVAEGMTRTLGWRFLDIGRRLERAMHTVFAIHNLLLPPDDHEVPALEAALEFGDCVLTYRSRYMTTLQLAPVLDLLVTDETNPRSLAYQLARTVEHLDQLPRETNSALRSQEQRLGMAALHAVRMLSAEDLVGVHTNNERRGLDRLLTRVSAMLPKLADAISHKYLIHAGIPKQLTEIRATPNKTN
;
A
#
# COMPACT_ATOMS: atom_id res chain seq x y z
N MET A 1 -17.82 38.05 14.01
CA MET A 1 -17.79 39.41 13.43
C MET A 1 -16.62 40.28 13.92
N LYS A 2 -16.41 40.44 15.24
CA LYS A 2 -15.29 41.25 15.78
C LYS A 2 -13.91 40.76 15.30
N GLU A 3 -13.71 39.45 15.27
CA GLU A 3 -12.46 38.80 14.85
C GLU A 3 -12.17 38.94 13.34
N LEU A 4 -13.18 38.75 12.48
CA LEU A 4 -13.04 38.98 11.03
C LEU A 4 -12.70 40.44 10.72
N LYS A 5 -13.35 41.38 11.43
CA LYS A 5 -13.04 42.82 11.31
C LYS A 5 -11.58 43.10 11.70
N GLN A 6 -11.08 42.51 12.79
CA GLN A 6 -9.68 42.66 13.18
C GLN A 6 -8.71 42.09 12.14
N ARG A 7 -9.03 40.92 11.55
CA ARG A 7 -8.21 40.31 10.48
C ARG A 7 -8.18 41.16 9.21
N ILE A 8 -9.32 41.70 8.78
CA ILE A 8 -9.41 42.61 7.63
C ILE A 8 -8.60 43.89 7.89
N LEU A 9 -8.73 44.48 9.08
CA LEU A 9 -7.98 45.69 9.44
C LEU A 9 -6.46 45.44 9.51
N ALA A 10 -6.04 44.24 9.92
CA ALA A 10 -4.62 43.88 10.00
C ALA A 10 -3.97 43.72 8.62
N ARG A 11 -4.70 43.23 7.60
CA ARG A 11 -4.19 43.01 6.24
C ARG A 11 -5.25 43.29 5.17
N PRO A 12 -5.65 44.55 4.94
CA PRO A 12 -6.78 44.86 4.07
C PRO A 12 -6.59 44.40 2.62
N GLY A 13 -5.35 44.37 2.12
CA GLY A 13 -5.04 43.92 0.76
C GLY A 13 -5.26 42.42 0.50
N ASP A 14 -5.39 41.60 1.56
CA ASP A 14 -5.64 40.15 1.45
C ASP A 14 -7.13 39.83 1.33
N TYR A 15 -8.02 40.82 1.41
CA TYR A 15 -9.46 40.64 1.47
C TYR A 15 -10.18 41.37 0.35
N VAL A 16 -11.18 40.71 -0.22
CA VAL A 16 -12.18 41.31 -1.11
C VAL A 16 -13.57 41.06 -0.53
N ALA A 17 -14.47 42.01 -0.71
CA ALA A 17 -15.88 41.84 -0.38
C ALA A 17 -16.65 41.56 -1.68
N GLN A 18 -17.51 40.55 -1.65
CA GLN A 18 -18.41 40.21 -2.73
C GLN A 18 -19.82 40.05 -2.17
N GLU A 19 -20.82 40.42 -2.97
CA GLU A 19 -22.21 40.14 -2.65
C GLU A 19 -22.43 38.62 -2.61
N ARG A 20 -23.22 38.14 -1.64
CA ARG A 20 -23.57 36.73 -1.56
C ARG A 20 -24.61 36.42 -2.63
N VAL A 21 -24.18 35.75 -3.69
CA VAL A 21 -25.07 35.29 -4.76
C VAL A 21 -25.72 33.97 -4.34
N GLN A 22 -27.04 33.85 -4.49
CA GLN A 22 -27.72 32.57 -4.34
C GLN A 22 -27.38 31.66 -5.54
N ARG A 23 -26.70 30.53 -5.28
CA ARG A 23 -26.30 29.60 -6.33
C ARG A 23 -27.53 28.90 -6.93
N SER A 24 -27.50 28.72 -8.25
CA SER A 24 -28.42 27.81 -8.93
C SER A 24 -28.15 26.37 -8.50
N THR A 25 -29.18 25.52 -8.58
CA THR A 25 -29.10 24.12 -8.18
C THR A 25 -29.31 23.18 -9.37
N ALA A 26 -28.77 21.96 -9.29
CA ALA A 26 -29.01 20.88 -10.23
C ALA A 26 -29.38 19.59 -9.50
N PRO A 27 -30.18 18.71 -10.14
CA PRO A 27 -30.59 17.44 -9.56
C PRO A 27 -29.40 16.46 -9.47
N VAL A 28 -29.21 15.83 -8.31
CA VAL A 28 -28.20 14.80 -8.03
C VAL A 28 -28.90 13.53 -7.58
N TRP A 29 -28.54 12.38 -8.16
CA TRP A 29 -29.10 11.09 -7.78
C TRP A 29 -28.25 10.48 -6.66
N LEU A 30 -28.84 10.29 -5.49
CA LEU A 30 -28.17 9.75 -4.31
C LEU A 30 -29.14 8.87 -3.53
N LYS A 31 -28.70 7.71 -3.03
CA LYS A 31 -29.52 6.81 -2.19
C LYS A 31 -30.93 6.54 -2.76
N ASN A 32 -31.00 6.28 -4.07
CA ASN A 32 -32.23 6.00 -4.80
C ASN A 32 -33.28 7.14 -4.78
N ARG A 33 -32.84 8.39 -4.58
CA ARG A 33 -33.66 9.61 -4.66
C ARG A 33 -32.93 10.73 -5.39
N THR A 34 -33.68 11.70 -5.91
CA THR A 34 -33.13 12.93 -6.49
C THR A 34 -33.10 14.03 -5.43
N GLU A 35 -31.94 14.63 -5.22
CA GLU A 35 -31.75 15.80 -4.37
C GLU A 35 -31.33 17.02 -5.20
N SER A 36 -31.60 18.23 -4.70
CA SER A 36 -31.22 19.48 -5.37
C SER A 36 -29.95 20.04 -4.72
N TRP A 37 -28.84 20.07 -5.45
CA TRP A 37 -27.54 20.52 -4.93
C TRP A 37 -27.08 21.78 -5.65
N SER A 38 -26.34 22.66 -4.95
CA SER A 38 -25.77 23.88 -5.52
C SER A 38 -24.74 23.56 -6.60
N VAL A 39 -24.66 24.41 -7.63
CA VAL A 39 -23.76 24.23 -8.77
C VAL A 39 -22.75 25.37 -8.88
N ALA A 40 -21.53 25.04 -9.27
CA ALA A 40 -20.53 25.97 -9.77
C ALA A 40 -20.06 25.53 -11.16
N LEU A 41 -20.06 26.46 -12.12
CA LEU A 41 -19.59 26.23 -13.48
C LEU A 41 -18.30 27.03 -13.73
N ARG A 42 -17.30 26.37 -14.31
CA ARG A 42 -16.09 27.01 -14.82
C ARG A 42 -15.98 26.76 -16.32
N THR A 43 -15.93 27.83 -17.09
CA THR A 43 -15.67 27.83 -18.53
C THR A 43 -14.20 28.18 -18.80
N TYR A 44 -13.73 27.88 -20.01
CA TYR A 44 -12.34 28.08 -20.41
C TYR A 44 -12.28 28.93 -21.67
N LEU A 45 -11.45 29.97 -21.62
CA LEU A 45 -11.12 30.83 -22.76
C LEU A 45 -9.71 30.45 -23.23
N VAL A 46 -9.57 30.17 -24.52
CA VAL A 46 -8.30 29.86 -25.16
C VAL A 46 -7.88 31.05 -26.02
N SER A 47 -6.65 31.54 -25.83
CA SER A 47 -6.08 32.57 -26.71
C SER A 47 -5.84 31.97 -28.10
N SER A 48 -6.35 32.65 -29.12
CA SER A 48 -6.16 32.31 -30.52
C SER A 48 -5.59 33.54 -31.24
N GLY A 49 -4.28 33.71 -31.18
CA GLY A 49 -3.58 34.88 -31.71
C GLY A 49 -4.01 36.17 -31.02
N ARG A 50 -4.80 37.01 -31.71
CA ARG A 50 -5.31 38.30 -31.21
C ARG A 50 -6.72 38.24 -30.61
N SER A 51 -7.34 37.06 -30.53
CA SER A 51 -8.68 36.89 -29.94
C SER A 51 -8.69 35.81 -28.86
N TYR A 52 -9.80 35.72 -28.13
CA TYR A 52 -10.08 34.63 -27.20
C TYR A 52 -11.30 33.86 -27.69
N LEU A 53 -11.20 32.53 -27.68
CA LEU A 53 -12.30 31.62 -28.00
C LEU A 53 -12.80 30.97 -26.72
N CYS A 54 -14.10 31.06 -26.45
CA CYS A 54 -14.73 30.31 -25.37
C CYS A 54 -14.97 28.88 -25.84
N LEU A 55 -14.43 27.90 -25.09
CA LEU A 55 -14.68 26.49 -25.41
C LEU A 55 -16.14 26.15 -25.08
N PRO A 56 -16.87 25.44 -25.97
CA PRO A 56 -18.25 25.05 -25.75
C PRO A 56 -18.33 23.91 -24.72
N GLY A 57 -18.16 24.25 -23.45
CA GLY A 57 -18.19 23.33 -22.32
C GLY A 57 -17.63 23.96 -21.04
N GLY A 58 -17.43 23.12 -20.04
CA GLY A 58 -16.86 23.57 -18.78
C GLY A 58 -16.73 22.45 -17.77
N LEU A 59 -16.09 22.76 -16.65
CA LEU A 59 -16.10 21.91 -15.47
C LEU A 59 -17.28 22.36 -14.60
N SER A 60 -18.24 21.47 -14.36
CA SER A 60 -19.26 21.72 -13.34
C SER A 60 -18.95 20.95 -12.06
N ARG A 61 -19.25 21.58 -10.93
CA ARG A 61 -19.08 21.03 -9.59
C ARG A 61 -20.39 21.18 -8.84
N VAL A 62 -20.76 20.17 -8.06
CA VAL A 62 -22.00 20.14 -7.28
C VAL A 62 -21.70 19.86 -5.81
N SER A 63 -22.47 20.50 -4.93
CA SER A 63 -22.38 20.32 -3.48
C SER A 63 -23.72 20.67 -2.81
N PRO A 64 -24.17 19.94 -1.78
CA PRO A 64 -25.28 20.37 -0.95
C PRO A 64 -24.92 21.64 -0.14
N ASP A 65 -23.64 21.86 0.19
CA ASP A 65 -23.15 23.07 0.85
C ASP A 65 -22.55 24.07 -0.16
N PRO A 66 -23.23 25.19 -0.44
CA PRO A 66 -22.75 26.18 -1.39
C PRO A 66 -21.39 26.80 -1.00
N SER A 67 -21.06 26.85 0.30
CA SER A 67 -19.83 27.49 0.78
C SER A 67 -18.56 26.74 0.34
N VAL A 68 -18.65 25.41 0.18
CA VAL A 68 -17.53 24.56 -0.27
C VAL A 68 -17.12 24.91 -1.70
N LEU A 69 -18.06 25.35 -2.53
CA LEU A 69 -17.81 25.72 -3.93
C LEU A 69 -17.08 27.07 -4.08
N ASP A 70 -17.13 27.92 -3.05
CA ASP A 70 -16.49 29.24 -3.01
C ASP A 70 -15.03 29.18 -2.52
N LEU A 71 -14.70 28.20 -1.67
CA LEU A 71 -13.39 28.12 -1.01
C LEU A 71 -12.25 27.71 -1.94
N SER A 72 -12.52 26.87 -2.94
CA SER A 72 -11.51 26.38 -3.87
C SER A 72 -12.15 26.04 -5.21
N ILE A 73 -11.29 25.94 -6.23
CA ILE A 73 -11.63 25.59 -7.61
C ILE A 73 -11.68 24.07 -7.85
N SER A 74 -11.19 23.28 -6.89
CA SER A 74 -11.16 21.81 -6.94
C SER A 74 -12.09 21.13 -5.93
N THR A 75 -12.78 21.89 -5.10
CA THR A 75 -13.68 21.38 -4.05
C THR A 75 -15.12 21.21 -4.54
N GLY A 76 -15.86 20.31 -3.90
CA GLY A 76 -17.23 19.90 -4.24
C GLY A 76 -17.38 18.39 -4.13
N GLU A 77 -18.55 17.88 -3.71
CA GLU A 77 -18.79 16.43 -3.56
C GLU A 77 -18.99 15.70 -4.89
N GLY A 78 -19.19 16.42 -6.00
CA GLY A 78 -19.29 15.78 -7.31
C GLY A 78 -19.08 16.73 -8.49
N SER A 79 -19.01 16.15 -9.69
CA SER A 79 -19.00 16.87 -10.97
C SER A 79 -20.09 16.35 -11.88
N LYS A 80 -20.59 17.19 -12.78
CA LYS A 80 -21.52 16.80 -13.84
C LYS A 80 -20.97 17.19 -15.22
N ASP A 81 -21.44 16.51 -16.25
CA ASP A 81 -21.20 16.94 -17.62
C ASP A 81 -21.90 18.27 -17.88
N VAL A 82 -21.24 19.12 -18.66
CA VAL A 82 -21.76 20.41 -19.10
C VAL A 82 -22.11 20.30 -20.57
N TRP A 83 -23.40 20.33 -20.88
CA TRP A 83 -23.87 20.27 -22.26
C TRP A 83 -24.14 21.68 -22.78
N VAL A 84 -23.39 22.08 -23.81
CA VAL A 84 -23.65 23.32 -24.56
C VAL A 84 -24.42 22.94 -25.81
N LEU A 85 -25.69 23.34 -25.86
CA LEU A 85 -26.57 23.01 -26.98
C LEU A 85 -26.21 23.85 -28.20
N ALA A 86 -26.13 23.20 -29.36
CA ALA A 86 -25.94 23.87 -30.66
C ALA A 86 -27.28 24.00 -31.39
N ALA A 87 -27.45 25.09 -32.15
CA ALA A 87 -28.66 25.35 -32.94
C ALA A 87 -28.81 24.44 -34.18
N GLY A 88 -27.81 23.62 -34.49
CA GLY A 88 -27.81 22.71 -35.61
C GLY A 88 -26.74 21.62 -35.46
N PRO A 89 -26.59 20.75 -36.48
CA PRO A 89 -25.59 19.69 -36.46
C PRO A 89 -24.17 20.25 -36.27
N VAL A 90 -23.46 19.76 -35.25
CA VAL A 90 -22.06 20.10 -35.01
C VAL A 90 -21.19 19.05 -35.70
N ALA A 91 -20.21 19.51 -36.49
CA ALA A 91 -19.25 18.59 -37.09
C ALA A 91 -18.51 17.81 -35.99
N PRO A 92 -18.42 16.48 -36.06
CA PRO A 92 -17.67 15.71 -35.08
C PRO A 92 -16.18 16.01 -35.27
N ILE A 93 -15.63 16.87 -34.43
CA ILE A 93 -14.18 17.06 -34.33
C ILE A 93 -13.65 15.93 -33.45
N SER A 94 -12.89 15.02 -34.05
CA SER A 94 -12.21 13.98 -33.30
C SER A 94 -10.71 14.19 -33.40
N LEU A 95 -10.05 14.28 -32.25
CA LEU A 95 -8.59 14.15 -32.17
C LEU A 95 -8.14 12.69 -32.32
N LEU A 96 -9.08 11.74 -32.38
CA LEU A 96 -8.78 10.34 -32.63
C LEU A 96 -8.36 10.16 -34.08
N LYS A 97 -7.33 9.36 -34.29
CA LYS A 97 -6.82 9.07 -35.62
C LYS A 97 -7.78 8.13 -36.34
N PRO A 98 -8.00 8.32 -37.66
CA PRO A 98 -8.97 7.53 -38.40
C PRO A 98 -8.55 6.06 -38.53
N PRO A 99 -9.50 5.14 -38.75
CA PRO A 99 -9.20 3.76 -39.12
C PRO A 99 -8.24 3.72 -40.32
N GLY A 100 -7.14 2.96 -40.21
CA GLY A 100 -6.08 2.88 -41.24
C GLY A 100 -4.88 3.80 -41.02
N TYR A 101 -4.93 4.70 -40.03
CA TYR A 101 -3.73 5.44 -39.61
C TYR A 101 -2.68 4.49 -39.05
N ILE A 102 -1.48 4.49 -39.62
CA ILE A 102 -0.34 3.71 -39.13
C ILE A 102 0.19 4.39 -37.85
N GLN A 103 -0.16 3.80 -36.70
CA GLN A 103 0.26 4.30 -35.40
C GLN A 103 1.69 3.87 -35.09
N GLU A 104 2.52 4.81 -34.63
CA GLU A 104 3.81 4.48 -34.04
C GLU A 104 3.58 3.63 -32.78
N LEU A 105 4.11 2.40 -32.79
CA LEU A 105 3.97 1.45 -31.70
C LEU A 105 4.87 1.89 -30.54
N LYS A 106 4.26 2.25 -29.41
CA LYS A 106 4.97 2.58 -28.17
C LYS A 106 4.79 1.44 -27.17
N ARG A 107 5.90 0.88 -26.68
CA ARG A 107 5.91 -0.19 -25.66
C ARG A 107 6.20 0.33 -24.25
N SER A 108 6.66 1.58 -24.13
CA SER A 108 6.95 2.22 -22.84
C SER A 108 5.74 3.02 -22.37
N GLY A 109 5.12 2.60 -21.26
CA GLY A 109 4.09 3.36 -20.53
C GLY A 109 4.69 4.50 -19.72
N ALA A 110 5.51 5.34 -20.37
CA ALA A 110 6.35 6.35 -19.71
C ALA A 110 5.54 7.55 -19.15
N GLU A 111 4.24 7.60 -19.42
CA GLU A 111 3.30 8.55 -18.83
C GLU A 111 2.67 7.95 -17.56
N LEU A 112 3.44 7.93 -16.48
CA LEU A 112 2.93 7.58 -15.15
C LEU A 112 2.93 8.85 -14.27
N PRO A 113 1.78 9.45 -13.96
CA PRO A 113 1.72 10.56 -13.01
C PRO A 113 2.23 10.12 -11.64
N SER A 114 2.99 10.98 -10.94
CA SER A 114 3.54 10.68 -9.61
C SER A 114 2.47 10.22 -8.60
N ARG A 115 1.25 10.74 -8.68
CA ARG A 115 0.11 10.29 -7.86
C ARG A 115 -0.32 8.86 -8.10
N VAL A 116 -0.30 8.44 -9.37
CA VAL A 116 -0.63 7.06 -9.72
C VAL A 116 0.51 6.15 -9.28
N ALA A 117 1.77 6.58 -9.43
CA ALA A 117 2.93 5.86 -8.91
C ALA A 117 2.86 5.68 -7.38
N ASP A 118 2.51 6.74 -6.66
CA ASP A 118 2.42 6.75 -5.19
C ASP A 118 1.33 5.80 -4.70
N ASN A 119 0.14 5.88 -5.30
CA ASN A 119 -0.94 4.98 -4.96
C ASN A 119 -0.62 3.51 -5.32
N LEU A 120 0.09 3.24 -6.42
CA LEU A 120 0.51 1.87 -6.77
C LEU A 120 1.56 1.34 -5.78
N PHE A 121 2.52 2.18 -5.38
CA PHE A 121 3.50 1.86 -4.35
C PHE A 121 2.82 1.53 -3.02
N TRP A 122 1.91 2.37 -2.55
CA TRP A 122 1.14 2.12 -1.34
C TRP A 122 0.19 0.94 -1.46
N LEU A 123 -0.42 0.70 -2.63
CA LEU A 123 -1.24 -0.49 -2.86
C LEU A 123 -0.41 -1.75 -2.62
N GLY A 124 0.79 -1.83 -3.19
CA GLY A 124 1.71 -2.95 -2.96
C GLY A 124 2.02 -3.16 -1.48
N ARG A 125 2.28 -2.07 -0.74
CA ARG A 125 2.50 -2.13 0.71
C ARG A 125 1.27 -2.61 1.47
N GLN A 126 0.08 -2.09 1.18
CA GLN A 126 -1.14 -2.50 1.89
C GLN A 126 -1.46 -3.98 1.65
N VAL A 127 -1.24 -4.51 0.45
CA VAL A 127 -1.42 -5.95 0.16
C VAL A 127 -0.54 -6.81 1.07
N GLU A 128 0.74 -6.48 1.18
CA GLU A 128 1.68 -7.25 2.02
C GLU A 128 1.47 -6.99 3.51
N ARG A 129 0.97 -5.82 3.90
CA ARG A 129 0.52 -5.55 5.27
C ARG A 129 -0.61 -6.49 5.67
N THR A 130 -1.64 -6.57 4.83
CA THR A 130 -2.77 -7.47 5.05
C THR A 130 -2.28 -8.92 5.10
N GLU A 131 -1.41 -9.35 4.16
CA GLU A 131 -0.92 -10.73 4.13
C GLU A 131 -0.09 -11.07 5.38
N GLY A 132 0.81 -10.19 5.82
CA GLY A 132 1.62 -10.41 7.00
C GLY A 132 0.81 -10.48 8.29
N ALA A 133 -0.13 -9.55 8.48
CA ALA A 133 -1.04 -9.56 9.63
C ALA A 133 -1.90 -10.84 9.64
N ALA A 134 -2.50 -11.21 8.51
CA ALA A 134 -3.31 -12.41 8.39
C ALA A 134 -2.51 -13.70 8.65
N ARG A 135 -1.26 -13.78 8.17
CA ARG A 135 -0.39 -14.93 8.42
C ARG A 135 0.01 -15.05 9.89
N LEU A 136 0.38 -13.96 10.55
CA LEU A 136 0.72 -13.97 11.97
C LEU A 136 -0.48 -14.35 12.84
N LEU A 137 -1.66 -13.76 12.55
CA LEU A 137 -2.93 -14.13 13.19
C LEU A 137 -3.25 -15.60 12.99
N ARG A 138 -3.13 -16.12 11.75
CA ARG A 138 -3.38 -17.54 11.46
C ARG A 138 -2.43 -18.45 12.22
N THR A 139 -1.13 -18.14 12.25
CA THR A 139 -0.15 -18.91 13.02
C THR A 139 -0.55 -18.95 14.50
N PHE A 140 -0.96 -17.82 15.08
CA PHE A 140 -1.44 -17.77 16.46
C PHE A 140 -2.74 -18.55 16.70
N VAL A 141 -3.76 -18.36 15.85
CA VAL A 141 -5.05 -19.08 15.94
C VAL A 141 -4.85 -20.59 15.83
N ASN A 142 -3.95 -21.06 14.97
CA ASN A 142 -3.62 -22.48 14.88
C ASN A 142 -3.10 -23.07 16.20
N ARG A 143 -2.36 -22.28 17.00
CA ARG A 143 -1.87 -22.70 18.32
C ARG A 143 -3.01 -22.71 19.34
N LEU A 144 -3.91 -21.73 19.30
CA LEU A 144 -5.09 -21.69 20.17
C LEU A 144 -6.03 -22.87 19.95
N LEU A 145 -6.14 -23.34 18.70
CA LEU A 145 -6.95 -24.49 18.32
C LEU A 145 -6.23 -25.84 18.53
N GLY A 146 -4.92 -25.84 18.77
CA GLY A 146 -4.12 -27.04 18.94
C GLY A 146 -4.31 -27.70 20.32
N GLU A 147 -4.08 -29.02 20.39
CA GLU A 147 -4.22 -29.80 21.63
C GLU A 147 -3.02 -29.64 22.60
N GLY A 148 -1.94 -28.99 22.16
CA GLY A 148 -0.83 -28.60 23.04
C GLY A 148 -1.19 -27.31 23.76
N GLY A 149 -1.17 -27.29 25.09
CA GLY A 149 -1.41 -26.09 25.91
C GLY A 149 -0.44 -24.94 25.61
N SER A 150 -0.35 -23.94 26.51
CA SER A 150 0.53 -22.77 26.31
C SER A 150 1.99 -23.18 26.05
N SER A 151 2.37 -23.16 24.76
CA SER A 151 3.69 -23.51 24.28
C SER A 151 4.65 -22.32 24.40
N ALA A 152 5.95 -22.57 24.36
CA ALA A 152 7.01 -21.59 24.61
C ALA A 152 6.94 -20.36 23.68
N GLU A 153 6.42 -20.51 22.46
CA GLU A 153 6.27 -19.44 21.47
C GLU A 153 5.02 -18.59 21.64
N HIS A 154 4.03 -19.03 22.45
CA HIS A 154 2.77 -18.29 22.60
C HIS A 154 2.99 -16.85 23.10
N PRO A 155 3.79 -16.59 24.14
CA PRO A 155 4.10 -15.22 24.56
C PRO A 155 4.82 -14.40 23.48
N LEU A 156 5.62 -15.03 22.61
CA LEU A 156 6.32 -14.36 21.50
C LEU A 156 5.33 -13.91 20.43
N LEU A 157 4.36 -14.78 20.09
CA LEU A 157 3.29 -14.46 19.14
C LEU A 157 2.35 -13.36 19.67
N VAL A 158 1.99 -13.41 20.95
CA VAL A 158 1.18 -12.35 21.59
C VAL A 158 1.91 -11.00 21.56
N ARG A 159 3.20 -10.96 21.90
CA ARG A 159 4.01 -9.74 21.77
C ARG A 159 4.07 -9.25 20.33
N SER A 160 4.29 -10.16 19.37
CA SER A 160 4.35 -9.84 17.94
C SER A 160 3.03 -9.24 17.44
N LEU A 161 1.89 -9.81 17.83
CA LEU A 161 0.56 -9.31 17.46
C LEU A 161 0.28 -7.94 18.09
N ALA A 162 0.68 -7.74 19.36
CA ALA A 162 0.53 -6.47 20.06
C ALA A 162 1.38 -5.37 19.41
N GLU A 163 2.65 -5.66 19.09
CA GLU A 163 3.55 -4.69 18.44
C GLU A 163 3.08 -4.35 17.01
N LEU A 164 2.51 -5.32 16.29
CA LEU A 164 1.89 -5.10 14.97
C LEU A 164 0.52 -4.39 15.07
N GLY A 165 -0.02 -4.20 16.28
CA GLY A 165 -1.31 -3.58 16.53
C GLY A 165 -2.51 -4.41 16.07
N GLN A 166 -2.38 -5.75 16.09
CA GLN A 166 -3.47 -6.69 15.80
C GLN A 166 -4.29 -7.07 17.04
N ILE A 167 -3.73 -6.85 18.23
CA ILE A 167 -4.40 -7.10 19.52
C ILE A 167 -4.09 -5.96 20.49
N GLU A 168 -4.90 -5.85 21.54
CA GLU A 168 -4.68 -4.91 22.65
C GLU A 168 -3.29 -5.14 23.30
N PRO A 169 -2.44 -4.10 23.43
CA PRO A 169 -1.09 -4.24 24.01
C PRO A 169 -1.06 -4.82 25.43
N GLY A 170 -2.15 -4.66 26.19
CA GLY A 170 -2.31 -5.26 27.52
C GLY A 170 -2.18 -6.78 27.52
N TYR A 171 -2.48 -7.47 26.41
CA TYR A 171 -2.25 -8.91 26.30
C TYR A 171 -0.77 -9.28 26.35
N ALA A 172 0.16 -8.40 25.98
CA ALA A 172 1.60 -8.68 26.04
C ALA A 172 2.21 -8.51 27.45
N VAL A 173 1.45 -7.98 28.41
CA VAL A 173 1.92 -7.69 29.77
C VAL A 173 1.16 -8.56 30.78
N ASP A 174 1.85 -9.49 31.45
CA ASP A 174 1.20 -10.51 32.29
C ASP A 174 0.27 -9.92 33.39
N SER A 175 0.68 -8.81 34.02
CA SER A 175 -0.13 -8.15 35.06
C SER A 175 -1.42 -7.51 34.55
N ILE A 176 -1.45 -7.13 33.27
CA ILE A 176 -2.62 -6.53 32.61
C ILE A 176 -3.46 -7.64 31.98
N ARG A 177 -2.84 -8.65 31.37
CA ARG A 177 -3.51 -9.80 30.74
C ARG A 177 -4.51 -10.47 31.68
N ALA A 178 -4.19 -10.61 32.96
CA ALA A 178 -5.08 -11.21 33.95
C ALA A 178 -6.40 -10.44 34.18
N GLN A 179 -6.48 -9.18 33.74
CA GLN A 179 -7.67 -8.32 33.86
C GLN A 179 -8.47 -8.27 32.55
N LEU A 180 -7.94 -8.85 31.47
CA LEU A 180 -8.57 -8.89 30.15
C LEU A 180 -9.36 -10.18 29.97
N PRO A 181 -10.39 -10.18 29.12
CA PRO A 181 -11.06 -11.42 28.73
C PRO A 181 -10.06 -12.37 28.04
N PRO A 182 -10.30 -13.70 28.07
CA PRO A 182 -9.48 -14.67 27.36
C PRO A 182 -9.29 -14.24 25.90
N ILE A 183 -8.05 -14.32 25.41
CA ILE A 183 -7.69 -13.79 24.09
C ILE A 183 -8.48 -14.50 22.99
N GLU A 184 -8.82 -15.77 23.18
CA GLU A 184 -9.63 -16.60 22.28
C GLU A 184 -11.01 -15.98 22.04
N VAL A 185 -11.59 -15.35 23.08
CA VAL A 185 -12.92 -14.73 23.04
C VAL A 185 -12.85 -13.31 22.49
N ALA A 186 -11.77 -12.58 22.77
CA ALA A 186 -11.61 -11.20 22.33
C ALA A 186 -11.09 -11.07 20.89
N LEU A 187 -10.37 -12.06 20.38
CA LEU A 187 -9.65 -11.98 19.11
C LEU A 187 -10.56 -11.70 17.90
N PRO A 188 -11.72 -12.37 17.71
CA PRO A 188 -12.62 -12.04 16.61
C PRO A 188 -13.04 -10.57 16.60
N ARG A 189 -13.37 -10.01 17.78
CA ARG A 189 -13.75 -8.59 17.92
C ARG A 189 -12.62 -7.68 17.46
N MET A 190 -11.39 -7.92 17.92
CA MET A 190 -10.22 -7.11 17.53
C MET A 190 -9.90 -7.22 16.03
N VAL A 191 -10.04 -8.40 15.43
CA VAL A 191 -9.75 -8.64 14.00
C VAL A 191 -10.73 -7.90 13.09
N PHE A 192 -12.02 -7.87 13.45
CA PHE A 192 -13.09 -7.26 12.66
C PHE A 192 -13.34 -5.78 13.02
N ASP A 193 -12.68 -5.22 14.03
CA ASP A 193 -12.86 -3.82 14.42
C ASP A 193 -12.30 -2.86 13.34
N PRO A 194 -13.15 -2.01 12.72
CA PRO A 194 -12.68 -1.03 11.74
C PRO A 194 -12.04 0.23 12.37
N THR A 195 -12.20 0.42 13.69
CA THR A 195 -11.70 1.60 14.41
C THR A 195 -10.24 1.46 14.83
N GLU A 196 -9.77 0.22 15.00
CA GLU A 196 -8.39 -0.07 15.33
C GLU A 196 -7.46 0.25 14.16
N THR A 197 -6.67 1.32 14.31
CA THR A 197 -5.89 1.88 13.19
C THR A 197 -4.98 0.84 12.54
N PHE A 198 -4.39 -0.06 13.31
CA PHE A 198 -3.50 -1.10 12.79
C PHE A 198 -4.19 -2.47 12.64
N GLY A 199 -5.44 -2.62 13.08
CA GLY A 199 -6.20 -3.86 12.98
C GLY A 199 -6.41 -4.33 11.54
N LEU A 200 -6.60 -5.65 11.37
CA LEU A 200 -6.69 -6.29 10.05
C LEU A 200 -7.82 -5.70 9.18
N ARG A 201 -9.03 -5.50 9.74
CA ARG A 201 -10.15 -4.85 9.04
C ARG A 201 -9.80 -3.45 8.56
N ALA A 202 -9.15 -2.63 9.39
CA ALA A 202 -8.74 -1.29 9.01
C ALA A 202 -7.67 -1.27 7.90
N ILE A 203 -6.72 -2.22 7.92
CA ILE A 203 -5.75 -2.40 6.83
C ILE A 203 -6.48 -2.79 5.53
N ILE A 204 -7.46 -3.70 5.58
CA ILE A 204 -8.26 -4.11 4.41
C ILE A 204 -9.07 -2.93 3.84
N HIS A 205 -9.64 -2.09 4.69
CA HIS A 205 -10.32 -0.88 4.24
C HIS A 205 -9.35 0.09 3.52
N ARG A 206 -8.13 0.27 4.04
CA ARG A 206 -7.08 1.06 3.36
C ARG A 206 -6.64 0.44 2.04
N LEU A 207 -6.52 -0.88 1.97
CA LEU A 207 -6.23 -1.63 0.75
C LEU A 207 -7.28 -1.33 -0.33
N ASN A 208 -8.56 -1.49 -0.02
CA ASN A 208 -9.66 -1.23 -0.96
C ASN A 208 -9.70 0.25 -1.41
N ARG A 209 -9.55 1.19 -0.48
CA ARG A 209 -9.48 2.63 -0.80
C ARG A 209 -8.31 2.95 -1.74
N THR A 210 -7.13 2.40 -1.46
CA THR A 210 -5.92 2.66 -2.27
C THR A 210 -6.07 2.06 -3.66
N ALA A 211 -6.60 0.84 -3.77
CA ALA A 211 -6.90 0.21 -5.03
C ALA A 211 -7.92 0.99 -5.87
N SER A 212 -8.94 1.56 -5.23
CA SER A 212 -9.95 2.39 -5.90
C SER A 212 -9.34 3.59 -6.61
N MET A 213 -8.29 4.19 -6.04
CA MET A 213 -7.59 5.34 -6.63
C MET A 213 -6.75 4.99 -7.87
N VAL A 214 -6.48 3.71 -8.11
CA VAL A 214 -5.70 3.20 -9.25
C VAL A 214 -6.44 2.10 -10.01
N ARG A 215 -7.77 2.05 -9.90
CA ARG A 215 -8.62 1.04 -10.55
C ARG A 215 -8.36 0.92 -12.05
N GLU A 216 -8.13 2.04 -12.73
CA GLU A 216 -7.82 2.09 -14.17
C GLU A 216 -6.49 1.42 -14.54
N ARG A 217 -5.64 1.11 -13.56
CA ARG A 217 -4.35 0.42 -13.74
C ARG A 217 -4.42 -1.06 -13.36
N LEU A 218 -5.53 -1.52 -12.80
CA LEU A 218 -5.77 -2.90 -12.42
C LEU A 218 -6.59 -3.61 -13.47
N SER A 219 -6.37 -4.91 -13.66
CA SER A 219 -7.29 -5.73 -14.45
C SER A 219 -8.66 -5.79 -13.77
N LEU A 220 -9.71 -6.07 -14.56
CA LEU A 220 -11.07 -6.23 -14.01
C LEU A 220 -11.12 -7.31 -12.92
N ASP A 221 -10.39 -8.41 -13.10
CA ASP A 221 -10.34 -9.50 -12.13
C ASP A 221 -9.55 -9.13 -10.87
N SER A 222 -8.43 -8.40 -11.01
CA SER A 222 -7.71 -7.85 -9.85
C SER A 222 -8.60 -6.93 -9.01
N TRP A 223 -9.39 -6.09 -9.69
CA TRP A 223 -10.35 -5.20 -9.04
C TRP A 223 -11.49 -5.96 -8.36
N ARG A 224 -12.09 -6.96 -9.03
CA ARG A 224 -13.12 -7.83 -8.43
C ARG A 224 -12.62 -8.50 -7.17
N LEU A 225 -11.40 -9.03 -7.19
CA LEU A 225 -10.80 -9.72 -6.06
C LEU A 225 -10.55 -8.81 -4.86
N ILE A 226 -10.09 -7.57 -5.08
CA ILE A 226 -9.97 -6.59 -3.98
C ILE A 226 -11.32 -6.24 -3.36
N ASN A 227 -12.38 -6.12 -4.17
CA ASN A 227 -13.72 -5.91 -3.63
C ASN A 227 -14.25 -7.12 -2.89
N ARG A 228 -13.92 -8.33 -3.37
CA ARG A 228 -14.23 -9.57 -2.65
C ARG A 228 -13.58 -9.59 -1.27
N ILE A 229 -12.26 -9.38 -1.21
CA ILE A 229 -11.51 -9.27 0.07
C ILE A 229 -12.16 -8.26 1.01
N TYR A 230 -12.61 -7.13 0.49
CA TYR A 230 -13.23 -6.07 1.29
C TYR A 230 -14.63 -6.46 1.83
N HIS A 231 -15.49 -7.01 0.98
CA HIS A 231 -16.87 -7.32 1.34
C HIS A 231 -17.02 -8.63 2.09
N GLU A 232 -16.22 -9.65 1.77
CA GLU A 232 -16.29 -10.96 2.42
C GLU A 232 -15.48 -11.03 3.73
N PHE A 233 -14.61 -10.05 4.00
CA PHE A 233 -13.94 -9.94 5.31
C PHE A 233 -14.80 -9.16 6.32
N GLU A 234 -16.03 -9.61 6.50
CA GLU A 234 -17.01 -9.06 7.44
C GLU A 234 -17.83 -10.24 7.97
N PRO A 235 -18.12 -10.31 9.28
CA PRO A 235 -18.86 -11.43 9.83
C PRO A 235 -20.33 -11.35 9.44
N ASP A 236 -20.88 -12.45 8.90
CA ASP A 236 -22.30 -12.59 8.56
C ASP A 236 -23.19 -12.70 9.81
N GLU A 237 -22.62 -13.20 10.91
CA GLU A 237 -23.27 -13.44 12.19
C GLU A 237 -22.82 -12.45 13.26
N SER A 238 -23.44 -12.49 14.44
CA SER A 238 -23.00 -11.68 15.58
C SER A 238 -21.54 -12.02 15.91
N ILE A 239 -20.68 -11.00 16.01
CA ILE A 239 -19.27 -11.16 16.38
C ILE A 239 -19.12 -11.88 17.74
N GLU A 240 -20.15 -11.80 18.59
CA GLU A 240 -20.15 -12.45 19.91
C GLU A 240 -20.25 -13.98 19.85
N GLU A 241 -20.78 -14.52 18.75
CA GLU A 241 -20.94 -15.97 18.52
C GLU A 241 -19.83 -16.52 17.60
N PHE A 242 -18.91 -15.66 17.15
CA PHE A 242 -17.90 -16.00 16.15
C PHE A 242 -16.78 -16.88 16.74
N GLU A 243 -16.66 -18.11 16.24
CA GLU A 243 -15.70 -19.09 16.76
C GLU A 243 -14.28 -18.94 16.18
N LEU A 244 -13.26 -19.40 16.92
CA LEU A 244 -11.88 -19.41 16.42
C LEU A 244 -11.69 -20.28 15.16
N THR A 245 -12.46 -21.36 15.02
CA THR A 245 -12.43 -22.21 13.81
C THR A 245 -12.92 -21.44 12.58
N GLN A 246 -13.99 -20.65 12.74
CA GLN A 246 -14.48 -19.76 11.67
C GLN A 246 -13.43 -18.69 11.35
N LEU A 247 -12.80 -18.09 12.37
CA LEU A 247 -11.72 -17.11 12.18
C LEU A 247 -10.55 -17.69 11.39
N GLN A 248 -10.12 -18.91 11.72
CA GLN A 248 -9.07 -19.61 10.99
C GLN A 248 -9.45 -19.79 9.50
N GLN A 249 -10.70 -20.17 9.21
CA GLN A 249 -11.20 -20.32 7.85
C GLN A 249 -11.22 -18.98 7.10
N THR A 250 -11.71 -17.90 7.72
CA THR A 250 -11.69 -16.55 7.12
C THR A 250 -10.27 -16.10 6.80
N LEU A 251 -9.30 -16.33 7.71
CA LEU A 251 -7.90 -16.00 7.47
C LEU A 251 -7.30 -16.83 6.32
N ASN A 252 -7.66 -18.10 6.20
CA ASN A 252 -7.21 -18.95 5.08
C ASN A 252 -7.74 -18.47 3.72
N VAL A 253 -9.01 -18.10 3.66
CA VAL A 253 -9.62 -17.52 2.44
C VAL A 253 -8.92 -16.20 2.09
N LEU A 254 -8.71 -15.32 3.07
CA LEU A 254 -8.01 -14.05 2.88
C LEU A 254 -6.59 -14.24 2.31
N ILE A 255 -5.81 -15.16 2.86
CA ILE A 255 -4.44 -15.46 2.38
C ILE A 255 -4.48 -16.02 0.95
N THR A 256 -5.47 -16.86 0.64
CA THR A 256 -5.67 -17.41 -0.71
C THR A 256 -5.98 -16.30 -1.71
N ASP A 257 -6.84 -15.36 -1.32
CA ASP A 257 -7.23 -14.22 -2.16
C ASP A 257 -6.08 -13.24 -2.40
N LEU A 258 -5.26 -12.95 -1.39
CA LEU A 258 -4.06 -12.13 -1.54
C LEU A 258 -3.02 -12.80 -2.44
N SER A 259 -2.92 -14.13 -2.38
CA SER A 259 -2.06 -14.93 -3.27
C SER A 259 -2.57 -14.90 -4.71
N ALA A 260 -3.88 -15.05 -4.92
CA ALA A 260 -4.52 -14.92 -6.23
C ALA A 260 -4.34 -13.51 -6.80
N PHE A 261 -4.49 -12.45 -6.00
CA PHE A 261 -4.23 -11.08 -6.42
C PHE A 261 -2.78 -10.90 -6.88
N SER A 262 -1.84 -11.49 -6.13
CA SER A 262 -0.43 -11.48 -6.48
C SER A 262 -0.14 -12.15 -7.82
N GLY A 263 -0.82 -13.27 -8.11
CA GLY A 263 -0.75 -13.96 -9.40
C GLY A 263 -1.34 -13.13 -10.54
N LEU A 264 -2.53 -12.56 -10.34
CA LEU A 264 -3.19 -11.68 -11.33
C LEU A 264 -2.36 -10.44 -11.67
N VAL A 265 -1.68 -9.84 -10.68
CA VAL A 265 -0.75 -8.73 -10.93
C VAL A 265 0.47 -9.22 -11.71
N ALA A 266 1.02 -10.38 -11.37
CA ALA A 266 2.18 -10.93 -12.07
C ALA A 266 1.88 -11.25 -13.53
N GLU A 267 0.71 -11.82 -13.84
CA GLU A 267 0.35 -12.23 -15.19
C GLU A 267 -0.33 -11.11 -16.00
N GLY A 268 -1.16 -10.29 -15.35
CA GLY A 268 -2.05 -9.33 -16.00
C GLY A 268 -1.51 -7.91 -16.15
N MET A 269 -0.56 -7.47 -15.33
CA MET A 269 0.03 -6.12 -15.47
C MET A 269 1.22 -6.10 -16.43
N THR A 270 1.17 -5.19 -17.41
CA THR A 270 2.33 -4.90 -18.26
C THR A 270 3.50 -4.37 -17.42
N ARG A 271 4.73 -4.82 -17.72
CA ARG A 271 5.96 -4.53 -16.96
C ARG A 271 6.50 -3.10 -17.16
N THR A 272 5.62 -2.13 -16.93
CA THR A 272 5.86 -0.68 -16.96
C THR A 272 6.31 -0.17 -15.58
N LEU A 273 6.53 1.14 -15.46
CA LEU A 273 6.87 1.78 -14.18
C LEU A 273 5.80 1.55 -13.11
N GLY A 274 4.50 1.50 -13.49
CA GLY A 274 3.42 1.29 -12.54
C GLY A 274 3.52 -0.06 -11.83
N TRP A 275 3.77 -1.13 -12.58
CA TRP A 275 4.03 -2.46 -12.03
C TRP A 275 5.26 -2.46 -11.10
N ARG A 276 6.33 -1.75 -11.47
CA ARG A 276 7.55 -1.66 -10.64
C ARG A 276 7.29 -0.98 -9.31
N PHE A 277 6.59 0.14 -9.28
CA PHE A 277 6.27 0.82 -8.02
C PHE A 277 5.42 -0.07 -7.11
N LEU A 278 4.42 -0.75 -7.68
CA LEU A 278 3.63 -1.74 -6.95
C LEU A 278 4.51 -2.85 -6.37
N ASP A 279 5.34 -3.50 -7.20
CA ASP A 279 6.19 -4.60 -6.73
C ASP A 279 7.23 -4.14 -5.71
N ILE A 280 7.88 -2.98 -5.91
CA ILE A 280 8.80 -2.39 -4.91
C ILE A 280 8.10 -2.21 -3.56
N GLY A 281 6.88 -1.65 -3.56
CA GLY A 281 6.08 -1.49 -2.33
C GLY A 281 5.86 -2.83 -1.63
N ARG A 282 5.53 -3.87 -2.40
CA ARG A 282 5.37 -5.22 -1.86
C ARG A 282 6.68 -5.76 -1.26
N ARG A 283 7.77 -5.75 -2.03
CA ARG A 283 9.08 -6.28 -1.58
C ARG A 283 9.57 -5.60 -0.31
N LEU A 284 9.45 -4.27 -0.22
CA LEU A 284 9.86 -3.53 0.97
C LEU A 284 9.05 -3.90 2.21
N GLU A 285 7.73 -3.95 2.09
CA GLU A 285 6.88 -4.28 3.24
C GLU A 285 7.08 -5.74 3.68
N ARG A 286 7.21 -6.67 2.73
CA ARG A 286 7.52 -8.07 3.03
C ARG A 286 8.89 -8.21 3.71
N ALA A 287 9.90 -7.46 3.26
CA ALA A 287 11.21 -7.43 3.91
C ALA A 287 11.11 -6.92 5.36
N MET A 288 10.35 -5.84 5.60
CA MET A 288 10.11 -5.31 6.95
C MET A 288 9.42 -6.34 7.85
N HIS A 289 8.36 -6.98 7.34
CA HIS A 289 7.63 -8.03 8.06
C HIS A 289 8.47 -9.27 8.34
N THR A 290 9.35 -9.67 7.41
CA THR A 290 10.27 -10.79 7.62
C THR A 290 11.28 -10.47 8.73
N VAL A 291 11.89 -9.28 8.69
CA VAL A 291 12.80 -8.81 9.75
C VAL A 291 12.08 -8.74 11.09
N PHE A 292 10.86 -8.21 11.11
CA PHE A 292 10.02 -8.13 12.30
C PHE A 292 9.71 -9.49 12.92
N ALA A 293 9.25 -10.45 12.10
CA ALA A 293 8.89 -11.78 12.59
C ALA A 293 10.11 -12.55 13.12
N ILE A 294 11.23 -12.49 12.40
CA ILE A 294 12.48 -13.13 12.85
C ILE A 294 12.96 -12.48 14.15
N HIS A 295 12.91 -11.15 14.26
CA HIS A 295 13.31 -10.45 15.48
C HIS A 295 12.44 -10.88 16.67
N ASN A 296 11.11 -10.89 16.53
CA ASN A 296 10.22 -11.18 17.65
C ASN A 296 10.10 -12.68 18.01
N LEU A 297 10.28 -13.58 17.04
CA LEU A 297 10.16 -15.03 17.27
C LEU A 297 11.49 -15.68 17.63
N LEU A 298 12.61 -15.13 17.14
CA LEU A 298 13.93 -15.76 17.25
C LEU A 298 14.92 -14.93 18.09
N LEU A 299 14.50 -13.83 18.72
CA LEU A 299 15.31 -13.10 19.69
C LEU A 299 14.47 -12.73 20.93
N PRO A 300 14.99 -12.91 22.17
CA PRO A 300 16.27 -13.55 22.51
C PRO A 300 16.22 -15.09 22.31
N PRO A 301 17.38 -15.78 22.34
CA PRO A 301 17.42 -17.24 22.29
C PRO A 301 16.70 -17.86 23.50
N ASP A 302 16.03 -18.98 23.26
CA ASP A 302 15.29 -19.73 24.28
C ASP A 302 15.82 -21.18 24.34
N ASP A 303 15.53 -21.92 25.41
CA ASP A 303 15.92 -23.34 25.51
C ASP A 303 14.97 -24.23 24.68
N HIS A 304 13.75 -23.75 24.35
CA HIS A 304 12.72 -24.47 23.61
C HIS A 304 12.37 -23.78 22.28
N GLU A 305 13.34 -23.68 21.37
CA GLU A 305 13.21 -22.84 20.16
C GLU A 305 12.44 -23.50 19.02
N VAL A 306 12.22 -24.82 19.05
CA VAL A 306 11.59 -25.56 17.96
C VAL A 306 10.20 -25.01 17.59
N PRO A 307 9.28 -24.75 18.54
CA PRO A 307 7.99 -24.14 18.21
C PRO A 307 8.10 -22.73 17.61
N ALA A 308 9.08 -21.94 18.05
CA ALA A 308 9.34 -20.61 17.51
C ALA A 308 9.91 -20.67 16.07
N LEU A 309 10.77 -21.65 15.78
CA LEU A 309 11.24 -21.95 14.43
C LEU A 309 10.09 -22.37 13.51
N GLU A 310 9.19 -23.21 14.00
CA GLU A 310 7.99 -23.62 13.26
C GLU A 310 7.07 -22.43 12.97
N ALA A 311 6.82 -21.59 13.97
CA ALA A 311 6.04 -20.35 13.81
C ALA A 311 6.67 -19.39 12.78
N ALA A 312 8.01 -19.24 12.80
CA ALA A 312 8.72 -18.42 11.82
C ALA A 312 8.61 -18.99 10.40
N LEU A 313 8.71 -20.31 10.24
CA LEU A 313 8.52 -20.97 8.94
C LEU A 313 7.07 -20.88 8.44
N GLU A 314 6.08 -20.98 9.31
CA GLU A 314 4.67 -20.81 8.96
C GLU A 314 4.35 -19.39 8.51
N PHE A 315 4.85 -18.39 9.25
CA PHE A 315 4.74 -16.98 8.87
C PHE A 315 5.41 -16.74 7.51
N GLY A 316 6.61 -17.29 7.31
CA GLY A 316 7.38 -17.21 6.08
C GLY A 316 6.85 -18.05 4.91
N ASP A 317 5.79 -18.84 5.09
CA ASP A 317 5.25 -19.76 4.07
C ASP A 317 6.29 -20.80 3.59
N CYS A 318 7.20 -21.20 4.47
CA CYS A 318 8.42 -21.94 4.15
C CYS A 318 8.44 -23.37 4.72
N VAL A 319 7.37 -23.82 5.39
CA VAL A 319 7.30 -25.15 6.03
C VAL A 319 7.56 -26.28 5.04
N LEU A 320 6.88 -26.28 3.89
CA LEU A 320 7.05 -27.34 2.87
C LEU A 320 8.45 -27.31 2.24
N THR A 321 8.97 -26.13 1.95
CA THR A 321 10.32 -25.95 1.40
C THR A 321 11.38 -26.44 2.39
N TYR A 322 11.23 -26.14 3.67
CA TYR A 322 12.11 -26.63 4.71
C TYR A 322 12.07 -28.16 4.78
N ARG A 323 10.88 -28.76 4.91
CA ARG A 323 10.71 -30.22 4.99
C ARG A 323 11.31 -30.94 3.79
N SER A 324 11.20 -30.35 2.60
CA SER A 324 11.78 -30.92 1.38
C SER A 324 13.32 -30.86 1.34
N ARG A 325 13.96 -29.88 1.98
CA ARG A 325 15.43 -29.68 1.93
C ARG A 325 16.15 -30.28 3.13
N TYR A 326 15.56 -30.17 4.31
CA TYR A 326 16.21 -30.41 5.60
C TYR A 326 15.52 -31.47 6.46
N MET A 327 14.52 -32.17 5.92
CA MET A 327 13.73 -33.21 6.60
C MET A 327 12.96 -32.68 7.82
N THR A 328 12.62 -33.55 8.78
CA THR A 328 11.64 -33.27 9.84
C THR A 328 12.19 -32.47 11.02
N THR A 329 13.48 -32.58 11.32
CA THR A 329 14.06 -31.91 12.50
C THR A 329 14.35 -30.44 12.19
N LEU A 330 13.71 -29.54 12.94
CA LEU A 330 13.95 -28.11 12.79
C LEU A 330 15.30 -27.73 13.42
N GLN A 331 16.09 -26.98 12.67
CA GLN A 331 17.40 -26.47 13.05
C GLN A 331 17.47 -24.98 12.70
N LEU A 332 18.06 -24.19 13.59
CA LEU A 332 18.11 -22.73 13.43
C LEU A 332 18.83 -22.29 12.15
N ALA A 333 20.02 -22.83 11.86
CA ALA A 333 20.81 -22.43 10.69
C ALA A 333 20.03 -22.64 9.37
N PRO A 334 19.45 -23.82 9.09
CA PRO A 334 18.61 -24.01 7.91
C PRO A 334 17.35 -23.11 7.85
N VAL A 335 16.74 -22.76 8.99
CA VAL A 335 15.62 -21.80 9.03
C VAL A 335 16.08 -20.39 8.67
N LEU A 336 17.19 -19.92 9.24
CA LEU A 336 17.77 -18.62 8.92
C LEU A 336 18.28 -18.57 7.48
N ASP A 337 18.84 -19.66 6.96
CA ASP A 337 19.19 -19.75 5.55
C ASP A 337 17.97 -19.48 4.67
N LEU A 338 16.89 -20.22 4.91
CA LEU A 338 15.69 -20.16 4.09
C LEU A 338 14.96 -18.82 4.20
N LEU A 339 14.90 -18.22 5.39
CA LEU A 339 14.16 -16.97 5.63
C LEU A 339 15.01 -15.71 5.40
N VAL A 340 16.33 -15.78 5.54
CA VAL A 340 17.22 -14.61 5.47
C VAL A 340 18.09 -14.62 4.23
N THR A 341 18.91 -15.65 4.01
CA THR A 341 20.02 -15.62 3.03
C THR A 341 19.70 -16.22 1.68
N ASP A 342 18.70 -17.11 1.56
CA ASP A 342 18.37 -17.83 0.33
C ASP A 342 17.76 -16.91 -0.75
N GLU A 343 18.58 -16.40 -1.67
CA GLU A 343 18.13 -15.59 -2.82
C GLU A 343 17.29 -16.36 -3.85
N THR A 344 17.10 -17.66 -3.72
CA THR A 344 16.19 -18.44 -4.59
C THR A 344 14.78 -18.51 -4.02
N ASN A 345 14.60 -18.26 -2.72
CA ASN A 345 13.32 -18.31 -2.06
C ASN A 345 12.57 -16.97 -2.20
N PRO A 346 11.40 -16.90 -2.87
CA PRO A 346 10.62 -15.66 -3.03
C PRO A 346 10.08 -15.06 -1.73
N ARG A 347 10.26 -15.73 -0.59
CA ARG A 347 9.88 -15.27 0.75
C ARG A 347 11.06 -14.74 1.56
N SER A 348 12.30 -15.05 1.18
CA SER A 348 13.46 -14.66 1.97
C SER A 348 13.71 -13.15 1.93
N LEU A 349 14.41 -12.65 2.94
CA LEU A 349 14.87 -11.27 3.02
C LEU A 349 15.82 -10.93 1.86
N ALA A 350 16.79 -11.81 1.56
CA ALA A 350 17.73 -11.62 0.47
C ALA A 350 17.03 -11.49 -0.89
N TYR A 351 16.05 -12.35 -1.18
CA TYR A 351 15.28 -12.25 -2.42
C TYR A 351 14.52 -10.92 -2.51
N GLN A 352 13.83 -10.51 -1.43
CA GLN A 352 13.09 -9.23 -1.46
C GLN A 352 14.01 -8.06 -1.81
N LEU A 353 15.17 -7.99 -1.14
CA LEU A 353 16.15 -6.93 -1.33
C LEU A 353 16.79 -6.98 -2.73
N ALA A 354 17.11 -8.17 -3.23
CA ALA A 354 17.66 -8.36 -4.58
C ALA A 354 16.69 -7.84 -5.65
N ARG A 355 15.42 -8.26 -5.57
CA ARG A 355 14.36 -7.78 -6.48
C ARG A 355 14.14 -6.27 -6.35
N THR A 356 14.13 -5.72 -5.15
CA THR A 356 14.03 -4.26 -4.94
C THR A 356 15.16 -3.52 -5.65
N VAL A 357 16.42 -3.96 -5.50
CA VAL A 357 17.57 -3.35 -6.17
C VAL A 357 17.43 -3.41 -7.69
N GLU A 358 17.05 -4.55 -8.26
CA GLU A 358 16.80 -4.68 -9.70
C GLU A 358 15.71 -3.72 -10.21
N HIS A 359 14.65 -3.50 -9.42
CA HIS A 359 13.60 -2.55 -9.78
C HIS A 359 14.09 -1.12 -9.73
N LEU A 360 14.81 -0.73 -8.67
CA LEU A 360 15.42 0.60 -8.53
C LEU A 360 16.36 0.90 -9.69
N ASP A 361 17.10 -0.11 -10.15
CA ASP A 361 18.01 0.07 -11.27
C ASP A 361 17.31 0.37 -12.60
N GLN A 362 16.03 -0.01 -12.73
CA GLN A 362 15.24 0.21 -13.93
C GLN A 362 14.31 1.43 -13.84
N LEU A 363 14.34 2.18 -12.73
CA LEU A 363 13.62 3.44 -12.62
C LEU A 363 14.35 4.58 -13.36
N PRO A 364 13.63 5.63 -13.82
CA PRO A 364 14.24 6.76 -14.50
C PRO A 364 15.31 7.44 -13.65
N ARG A 365 16.37 7.90 -14.32
CA ARG A 365 17.53 8.56 -13.71
C ARG A 365 17.86 9.85 -14.44
N GLU A 366 18.52 10.76 -13.74
CA GLU A 366 19.20 11.89 -14.36
C GLU A 366 20.43 11.34 -15.10
N THR A 367 20.38 11.36 -16.43
CA THR A 367 21.35 10.73 -17.35
C THR A 367 22.77 11.27 -17.21
N ASN A 368 22.94 12.43 -16.56
CA ASN A 368 24.20 13.14 -16.41
C ASN A 368 24.90 12.93 -15.05
N SER A 369 24.36 12.11 -14.14
CA SER A 369 25.02 11.81 -12.86
C SER A 369 25.89 10.56 -12.94
N ALA A 370 27.19 10.70 -12.66
CA ALA A 370 28.11 9.56 -12.52
C ALA A 370 27.85 8.73 -11.25
N LEU A 371 27.16 9.30 -10.26
CA LEU A 371 26.90 8.66 -8.97
C LEU A 371 25.52 8.00 -8.92
N ARG A 372 25.44 6.88 -8.19
CA ARG A 372 24.16 6.24 -7.83
C ARG A 372 23.35 7.14 -6.90
N SER A 373 22.05 7.17 -7.10
CA SER A 373 21.11 7.92 -6.26
C SER A 373 20.98 7.32 -4.86
N GLN A 374 20.38 8.08 -3.94
CA GLN A 374 20.28 7.72 -2.53
C GLN A 374 19.53 6.40 -2.32
N GLU A 375 18.39 6.21 -2.98
CA GLU A 375 17.59 4.99 -2.90
C GLU A 375 18.35 3.77 -3.42
N GLN A 376 19.12 3.91 -4.51
CA GLN A 376 19.97 2.82 -5.01
C GLN A 376 21.05 2.45 -4.01
N ARG A 377 21.73 3.44 -3.41
CA ARG A 377 22.76 3.20 -2.39
C ARG A 377 22.19 2.50 -1.16
N LEU A 378 21.02 2.92 -0.69
CA LEU A 378 20.34 2.30 0.45
C LEU A 378 19.91 0.86 0.15
N GLY A 379 19.29 0.61 -1.02
CA GLY A 379 18.91 -0.74 -1.44
C GLY A 379 20.11 -1.67 -1.56
N MET A 380 21.19 -1.20 -2.19
CA MET A 380 22.45 -1.96 -2.29
C MET A 380 23.09 -2.21 -0.93
N ALA A 381 23.10 -1.21 -0.04
CA ALA A 381 23.66 -1.36 1.30
C ALA A 381 22.88 -2.39 2.14
N ALA A 382 21.55 -2.41 2.02
CA ALA A 382 20.71 -3.41 2.67
C ALA A 382 20.95 -4.82 2.13
N LEU A 383 20.95 -4.98 0.80
CA LEU A 383 21.25 -6.27 0.16
C LEU A 383 22.66 -6.76 0.51
N HIS A 384 23.65 -5.88 0.48
CA HIS A 384 25.02 -6.21 0.84
C HIS A 384 25.14 -6.63 2.31
N ALA A 385 24.42 -5.99 3.23
CA ALA A 385 24.43 -6.39 4.65
C ALA A 385 23.98 -7.86 4.84
N VAL A 386 23.00 -8.32 4.05
CA VAL A 386 22.55 -9.72 4.08
C VAL A 386 23.54 -10.65 3.38
N ARG A 387 24.03 -10.29 2.18
CA ARG A 387 24.96 -11.11 1.39
C ARG A 387 26.32 -11.37 2.05
N MET A 388 26.72 -10.52 2.99
CA MET A 388 28.01 -10.64 3.69
C MET A 388 27.98 -11.61 4.88
N LEU A 389 26.83 -12.20 5.20
CA LEU A 389 26.67 -13.14 6.30
C LEU A 389 26.14 -14.47 5.77
N SER A 390 26.74 -15.55 6.26
CA SER A 390 26.21 -16.91 6.09
C SER A 390 25.19 -17.24 7.18
N ALA A 391 24.39 -18.29 7.00
CA ALA A 391 23.52 -18.79 8.07
C ALA A 391 24.30 -19.17 9.33
N GLU A 392 25.54 -19.66 9.20
CA GLU A 392 26.43 -20.00 10.31
C GLU A 392 26.84 -18.74 11.10
N ASP A 393 27.15 -17.64 10.42
CA ASP A 393 27.47 -16.35 11.05
C ASP A 393 26.28 -15.78 11.82
N LEU A 394 25.06 -16.07 11.38
CA LEU A 394 23.82 -15.62 12.04
C LEU A 394 23.49 -16.45 13.28
N VAL A 395 23.81 -17.75 13.26
CA VAL A 395 23.62 -18.65 14.42
C VAL A 395 24.63 -18.38 15.51
N GLY A 396 25.84 -17.92 15.17
CA GLY A 396 26.96 -17.69 16.10
C GLY A 396 26.54 -17.11 17.44
N VAL A 397 26.54 -17.95 18.47
CA VAL A 397 26.24 -17.58 19.86
C VAL A 397 27.53 -17.07 20.50
N HIS A 398 27.55 -15.82 20.95
CA HIS A 398 28.68 -15.28 21.71
C HIS A 398 28.50 -15.54 23.22
N THR A 399 29.55 -15.29 24.00
CA THR A 399 29.50 -15.28 25.48
C THR A 399 28.25 -14.52 25.94
N ASN A 400 27.37 -15.21 26.68
CA ASN A 400 26.04 -14.80 27.20
C ASN A 400 24.80 -15.33 26.43
N ASN A 401 24.92 -16.35 25.58
CA ASN A 401 23.78 -16.92 24.84
C ASN A 401 23.06 -15.89 23.93
N GLU A 402 23.79 -14.91 23.38
CA GLU A 402 23.24 -13.87 22.52
C GLU A 402 23.55 -14.14 21.04
N ARG A 403 22.52 -14.15 20.19
CA ARG A 403 22.63 -14.22 18.71
C ARG A 403 23.01 -12.86 18.12
N ARG A 404 24.16 -12.29 18.52
CA ARG A 404 24.54 -10.92 18.12
C ARG A 404 24.74 -10.75 16.62
N GLY A 405 25.06 -11.81 15.88
CA GLY A 405 25.14 -11.77 14.41
C GLY A 405 23.78 -11.43 13.81
N LEU A 406 22.76 -12.21 14.16
CA LEU A 406 21.38 -12.01 13.74
C LEU A 406 20.82 -10.65 14.21
N ASP A 407 20.93 -10.33 15.50
CA ASP A 407 20.40 -9.08 16.05
C ASP A 407 21.00 -7.84 15.35
N ARG A 408 22.33 -7.80 15.17
CA ARG A 408 23.00 -6.71 14.44
C ARG A 408 22.52 -6.59 12.99
N LEU A 409 22.31 -7.72 12.30
CA LEU A 409 21.79 -7.69 10.93
C LEU A 409 20.36 -7.13 10.91
N LEU A 410 19.47 -7.67 11.74
CA LEU A 410 18.06 -7.28 11.78
C LEU A 410 17.90 -5.81 12.17
N THR A 411 18.60 -5.35 13.21
CA THR A 411 18.62 -3.94 13.64
C THR A 411 19.14 -3.03 12.52
N ARG A 412 20.19 -3.43 11.81
CA ARG A 412 20.74 -2.64 10.70
C ARG A 412 19.74 -2.55 9.54
N VAL A 413 19.14 -3.67 9.13
CA VAL A 413 18.20 -3.72 8.00
C VAL A 413 16.88 -3.02 8.35
N SER A 414 16.35 -3.21 9.56
CA SER A 414 15.14 -2.52 10.04
C SER A 414 15.29 -1.01 10.03
N ALA A 415 16.50 -0.48 10.31
CA ALA A 415 16.78 0.94 10.23
C ALA A 415 16.96 1.48 8.79
N MET A 416 17.32 0.63 7.82
CA MET A 416 17.54 1.02 6.42
C MET A 416 16.26 0.98 5.58
N LEU A 417 15.37 0.01 5.81
CA LEU A 417 14.17 -0.20 5.00
C LEU A 417 13.22 1.02 5.00
N PRO A 418 12.90 1.68 6.13
CA PRO A 418 12.09 2.90 6.14
C PRO A 418 12.77 4.04 5.39
N LYS A 419 14.08 4.25 5.59
CA LYS A 419 14.86 5.27 4.89
C LYS A 419 14.87 5.05 3.37
N LEU A 420 14.88 3.80 2.93
CA LEU A 420 14.77 3.44 1.53
C LEU A 420 13.39 3.79 0.98
N ALA A 421 12.32 3.44 1.69
CA ALA A 421 10.95 3.83 1.32
C ALA A 421 10.80 5.37 1.24
N ASP A 422 11.34 6.10 2.20
CA ASP A 422 11.31 7.58 2.21
C ASP A 422 12.10 8.17 1.04
N ALA A 423 13.27 7.62 0.71
CA ALA A 423 14.07 8.07 -0.43
C ALA A 423 13.35 7.85 -1.77
N ILE A 424 12.66 6.72 -1.93
CA ILE A 424 11.83 6.44 -3.11
C ILE A 424 10.69 7.45 -3.20
N SER A 425 9.98 7.66 -2.09
CA SER A 425 8.87 8.61 -2.01
C SER A 425 9.31 10.03 -2.35
N HIS A 426 10.43 10.48 -1.76
CA HIS A 426 10.98 11.81 -2.01
C HIS A 426 11.36 12.03 -3.48
N LYS A 427 11.97 11.02 -4.11
CA LYS A 427 12.49 11.17 -5.47
C LYS A 427 11.41 11.06 -6.54
N TYR A 428 10.47 10.15 -6.37
CA TYR A 428 9.53 9.77 -7.45
C TYR A 428 8.07 10.13 -7.17
N LEU A 429 7.69 10.29 -5.89
CA LEU A 429 6.28 10.31 -5.46
C LEU A 429 5.84 11.66 -4.88
N ILE A 430 6.67 12.71 -4.91
CA ILE A 430 6.27 14.06 -4.43
C ILE A 430 5.36 14.76 -5.44
N HIS A 431 4.30 15.38 -4.92
CA HIS A 431 3.23 16.04 -5.69
C HIS A 431 3.31 17.58 -5.68
N ALA A 432 4.13 18.16 -4.78
CA ALA A 432 4.18 19.60 -4.51
C ALA A 432 5.42 20.32 -5.09
N GLY A 433 6.27 19.59 -5.82
CA GLY A 433 7.44 20.17 -6.51
C GLY A 433 7.15 20.50 -7.97
N ILE A 434 8.11 21.18 -8.63
CA ILE A 434 8.12 21.33 -10.10
C ILE A 434 7.90 19.92 -10.69
N PRO A 435 6.88 19.71 -11.56
CA PRO A 435 6.61 18.39 -12.11
C PRO A 435 7.87 17.88 -12.82
N LYS A 436 8.57 16.95 -12.19
CA LYS A 436 9.66 16.22 -12.82
C LYS A 436 8.99 15.23 -13.78
N GLN A 437 8.93 15.60 -15.06
CA GLN A 437 8.48 14.67 -16.08
C GLN A 437 9.37 13.42 -16.02
N LEU A 438 8.74 12.26 -15.89
CA LEU A 438 9.41 10.96 -15.95
C LEU A 438 9.79 10.57 -17.39
N THR A 439 9.76 11.54 -18.32
CA THR A 439 9.93 11.40 -19.76
C THR A 439 10.71 12.56 -20.36
N GLU A 440 11.59 12.25 -21.32
CA GLU A 440 12.09 13.23 -22.28
C GLU A 440 11.01 13.51 -23.34
N ILE A 441 10.52 14.76 -23.43
CA ILE A 441 9.77 15.21 -24.60
C ILE A 441 10.78 15.42 -25.72
N ARG A 442 10.85 14.48 -26.68
CA ARG A 442 11.43 14.80 -27.99
C ARG A 442 10.42 15.64 -28.74
N ALA A 443 10.69 16.95 -28.87
CA ALA A 443 9.97 17.81 -29.79
C ALA A 443 10.07 17.21 -31.20
N THR A 444 8.94 16.76 -31.76
CA THR A 444 8.86 16.47 -33.18
C THR A 444 9.15 17.77 -33.94
N PRO A 445 10.13 17.81 -34.86
CA PRO A 445 10.35 19.00 -35.67
C PRO A 445 9.05 19.30 -36.42
N ASN A 446 8.63 20.57 -36.41
CA ASN A 446 7.59 21.06 -37.31
C ASN A 446 7.99 20.63 -38.73
N LYS A 447 7.20 19.74 -39.34
CA LYS A 447 7.23 19.58 -40.79
C LYS A 447 6.66 20.87 -41.37
N THR A 448 7.56 21.79 -41.68
CA THR A 448 7.32 22.81 -42.69
C THR A 448 7.28 22.09 -44.04
N ASN A 449 6.11 22.12 -44.68
CA ASN A 449 5.95 22.08 -46.13
C ASN A 449 4.67 22.84 -46.46
#